data_AF-A0A258BR52-F1
#
_entry.id   AF-A0A258BR52-F1
#
_cell.length_a   1.000
_cell.length_b   1.000
_cell.length_c   1.000
_cell.angle_alpha   90.00
_cell.angle_beta   90.00
_cell.angle_gamma   90.00
#
_symmetry.space_group_name_H-M   'P 1'
#
loop_
_entity.id
_entity.type
_entity.pdbx_description
1 polymer ?
#
loop_
_entity_poly.entity_id
_entity_poly.type
_entity_poly.pdbx_seq_one_letter_code
_entity_poly.pdbx_strand_id
1 'polypeptide(L)'
;MTTSAARYRVLEQIYDLLSNYLVDECPEDEHWEDFDPEIDGLRTTASDLLGAEAVSLAAAPTEPTIFSVEIEFVSGQERFASETYRIEAYDWSQAKRVAFDLASGSVYNDEQRISDFARRAIDRTLSEPAPPCDEDVQSEASTRPDLDARAAAAVSS
;
A
#
# COMPACT_ATOMS: atom_id res chain seq x y z
N MET A 1 -2.69 -4.17 17.17
CA MET A 1 -4.13 -3.85 17.28
C MET A 1 -4.32 -2.45 16.73
N THR A 2 -5.37 -2.19 15.95
CA THR A 2 -5.65 -0.84 15.43
C THR A 2 -6.21 0.05 16.55
N THR A 3 -6.03 1.37 16.44
CA THR A 3 -6.61 2.36 17.38
C THR A 3 -8.12 2.20 17.48
N SER A 4 -8.79 1.93 16.36
CA SER A 4 -10.23 1.62 16.32
C SER A 4 -10.58 0.37 17.16
N ALA A 5 -9.83 -0.74 17.03
CA ALA A 5 -10.07 -1.95 17.84
C ALA A 5 -9.80 -1.73 19.33
N ALA A 6 -8.83 -0.88 19.69
CA ALA A 6 -8.59 -0.50 21.07
C ALA A 6 -9.74 0.35 21.64
N ARG A 7 -10.24 1.33 20.86
CA ARG A 7 -11.38 2.15 21.27
C ARG A 7 -12.64 1.31 21.51
N TYR A 8 -12.94 0.37 20.63
CA TYR A 8 -14.11 -0.51 20.80
C TYR A 8 -14.08 -1.28 22.12
N ARG A 9 -12.90 -1.76 22.56
CA ARG A 9 -12.78 -2.43 23.86
C ARG A 9 -13.02 -1.50 25.04
N VAL A 10 -12.52 -0.27 24.97
CA VAL A 10 -12.76 0.73 26.02
C VAL A 10 -14.25 1.07 26.11
N LEU A 11 -14.93 1.19 24.96
CA LEU A 11 -16.38 1.42 24.92
C LEU A 11 -17.18 0.24 25.48
N GLU A 12 -16.74 -1.00 25.21
CA GLU A 12 -17.34 -2.21 25.78
C GLU A 12 -17.19 -2.25 27.31
N GLN A 13 -16.00 -1.92 27.83
CA GLN A 13 -15.77 -1.80 29.28
C GLN A 13 -16.66 -0.75 29.94
N ILE A 14 -16.79 0.43 29.32
CA ILE A 14 -17.71 1.47 29.82
C ILE A 14 -19.15 0.96 29.81
N TYR A 15 -19.57 0.27 28.75
CA TYR A 15 -20.91 -0.29 28.64
C TYR A 15 -21.20 -1.34 29.71
N ASP A 16 -20.25 -2.24 29.97
CA ASP A 16 -20.39 -3.28 30.99
C ASP A 16 -20.48 -2.67 32.39
N LEU A 17 -19.62 -1.70 32.70
CA LEU A 17 -19.68 -0.96 33.96
C LEU A 17 -21.04 -0.30 34.12
N LEU A 18 -21.45 0.54 33.16
CA LEU A 18 -22.74 1.24 33.21
C LEU A 18 -23.94 0.29 33.31
N SER A 19 -23.87 -0.87 32.63
CA SER A 19 -24.97 -1.85 32.64
C SER A 19 -25.10 -2.55 33.99
N ASN A 20 -23.99 -2.78 34.71
CA ASN A 20 -24.03 -3.27 36.09
C ASN A 20 -24.50 -2.17 37.06
N TYR A 21 -24.08 -0.92 36.85
CA TYR A 21 -24.50 0.23 37.66
C TYR A 21 -26.01 0.51 37.58
N LEU A 22 -26.67 0.20 36.46
CA LEU A 22 -28.12 0.40 36.31
C LEU A 22 -28.97 -0.68 37.02
N VAL A 23 -28.34 -1.69 37.61
CA VAL A 23 -29.02 -2.82 38.28
C VAL A 23 -29.05 -2.66 39.80
N ASP A 24 -28.07 -1.96 40.40
CA ASP A 24 -28.02 -1.70 41.84
C ASP A 24 -28.62 -0.31 42.17
N GLU A 25 -29.52 -0.23 43.15
CA GLU A 25 -30.08 1.05 43.63
C GLU A 25 -28.95 1.93 44.20
N CYS A 26 -28.85 3.18 43.74
CA CYS A 26 -27.86 4.14 44.24
C CYS A 26 -28.04 4.33 45.75
N PRO A 27 -26.99 4.10 46.58
CA PRO A 27 -27.04 4.38 48.00
C PRO A 27 -27.38 5.85 48.26
N GLU A 28 -28.20 6.13 49.26
CA GLU A 28 -28.68 7.49 49.57
C GLU A 28 -27.55 8.48 49.95
N ASP A 29 -26.36 7.94 50.28
CA ASP A 29 -25.17 8.69 50.73
C ASP A 29 -24.16 8.97 49.61
N GLU A 30 -24.38 8.48 48.38
CA GLU A 30 -23.54 8.75 47.21
C GLU A 30 -24.26 9.72 46.25
N HIS A 31 -23.56 10.76 45.81
CA HIS A 31 -24.10 11.69 44.82
C HIS A 31 -23.81 11.16 43.42
N TRP A 32 -24.82 11.25 42.55
CA TRP A 32 -24.72 10.82 41.16
C TRP A 32 -23.70 11.60 40.32
N GLU A 33 -23.02 12.59 40.91
CA GLU A 33 -22.01 13.43 40.27
C GLU A 33 -20.58 13.04 40.69
N ASP A 34 -20.43 12.16 41.70
CA ASP A 34 -19.14 11.65 42.19
C ASP A 34 -18.70 10.36 41.48
N PHE A 35 -19.42 9.93 40.44
CA PHE A 35 -19.28 8.58 39.88
C PHE A 35 -17.89 8.26 39.35
N ASP A 36 -17.39 7.17 39.92
CA ASP A 36 -16.34 6.26 39.48
C ASP A 36 -15.21 6.88 38.64
N PRO A 37 -14.06 7.20 39.25
CA PRO A 37 -12.87 7.65 38.52
C PRO A 37 -12.41 6.66 37.44
N GLU A 38 -12.83 5.39 37.51
CA GLU A 38 -12.61 4.40 36.46
C GLU A 38 -13.38 4.75 35.17
N ILE A 39 -14.68 5.07 35.26
CA ILE A 39 -15.49 5.46 34.09
C ILE A 39 -14.94 6.72 33.45
N ASP A 40 -14.57 7.71 34.25
CA ASP A 40 -13.96 8.94 33.75
C ASP A 40 -12.60 8.69 33.10
N GLY A 41 -11.75 7.85 33.70
CA GLY A 41 -10.50 7.41 33.10
C GLY A 41 -10.70 6.70 31.75
N LEU A 42 -11.72 5.84 31.64
CA LEU A 42 -12.07 5.16 30.40
C LEU A 42 -12.61 6.13 29.34
N ARG A 43 -13.41 7.13 29.72
CA ARG A 43 -13.89 8.19 28.80
C ARG A 43 -12.75 9.05 28.26
N THR A 44 -11.81 9.43 29.12
CA THR A 44 -10.59 10.12 28.69
C THR A 44 -9.82 9.26 27.70
N THR A 45 -9.60 7.99 28.03
CA THR A 45 -8.90 7.04 27.15
C THR A 45 -9.59 6.88 25.80
N ALA A 46 -10.92 6.76 25.77
CA ALA A 46 -11.69 6.67 24.53
C ALA A 46 -11.57 7.95 23.69
N SER A 47 -11.56 9.11 24.34
CA SER A 47 -11.40 10.42 23.70
C SER A 47 -10.00 10.59 23.11
N ASP A 48 -8.96 10.17 23.83
CA ASP A 48 -7.58 10.19 23.35
C ASP A 48 -7.39 9.28 22.14
N LEU A 49 -7.97 8.07 22.17
CA LEU A 49 -7.94 7.14 21.04
C LEU A 49 -8.69 7.69 19.82
N LEU A 50 -9.83 8.36 20.04
CA LEU A 50 -10.58 9.06 18.99
C LEU A 50 -9.75 10.22 18.41
N GLY A 51 -9.10 11.01 19.26
CA GLY A 51 -8.22 12.11 18.84
C GLY A 51 -7.02 11.60 18.03
N ALA A 52 -6.39 10.52 18.47
CA ALA A 52 -5.29 9.88 17.75
C ALA A 52 -5.73 9.34 16.38
N GLU A 53 -6.92 8.75 16.29
CA GLU A 53 -7.50 8.32 15.01
C GLU A 53 -7.78 9.54 14.11
N ALA A 54 -8.38 10.60 14.63
CA ALA A 54 -8.64 11.83 13.87
C ALA A 54 -7.35 12.47 13.33
N VAL A 55 -6.28 12.53 14.13
CA VAL A 55 -4.96 12.99 13.68
C VAL A 55 -4.39 12.08 12.60
N SER A 56 -4.50 10.76 12.76
CA SER A 56 -4.05 9.81 11.74
C SER A 56 -4.82 9.95 10.41
N LEU A 57 -6.13 10.21 10.45
CA LEU A 57 -6.92 10.47 9.25
C LEU A 57 -6.55 11.82 8.63
N ALA A 58 -6.32 12.85 9.44
CA ALA A 58 -5.90 14.17 8.96
C ALA A 58 -4.51 14.14 8.32
N ALA A 59 -3.63 13.22 8.75
CA ALA A 59 -2.33 12.97 8.16
C ALA A 59 -2.37 12.04 6.93
N ALA A 60 -3.53 11.50 6.57
CA ALA A 60 -3.66 10.67 5.38
C ALA A 60 -3.37 11.51 4.12
N PRO A 61 -2.75 10.93 3.09
CA PRO A 61 -2.45 11.64 1.86
C PRO A 61 -3.75 12.16 1.21
N THR A 62 -3.77 13.45 0.89
CA THR A 62 -4.91 14.11 0.24
C THR A 62 -4.84 14.07 -1.28
N GLU A 63 -3.68 13.72 -1.83
CA GLU A 63 -3.44 13.56 -3.26
C GLU A 63 -3.10 12.10 -3.56
N PRO A 64 -3.65 11.53 -4.65
CA PRO A 64 -3.29 10.18 -5.07
C PRO A 64 -1.85 10.16 -5.60
N THR A 65 -1.15 9.07 -5.33
CA THR A 65 0.18 8.79 -5.87
C THR A 65 0.09 7.62 -6.85
N ILE A 66 1.03 7.55 -7.79
CA ILE A 66 1.08 6.47 -8.78
C ILE A 66 1.84 5.30 -8.18
N PHE A 67 1.16 4.17 -8.04
CA PHE A 67 1.73 2.89 -7.65
C PHE A 67 1.95 2.00 -8.87
N SER A 68 3.05 1.26 -8.88
CA SER A 68 3.30 0.22 -9.88
C SER A 68 3.06 -1.13 -9.22
N VAL A 69 1.93 -1.78 -9.55
CA VAL A 69 1.52 -3.06 -8.97
C VAL A 69 1.75 -4.17 -9.99
N GLU A 70 2.64 -5.10 -9.70
CA GLU A 70 2.77 -6.33 -10.49
C GLU A 70 1.85 -7.41 -9.91
N ILE A 71 0.93 -7.91 -10.72
CA ILE A 71 0.11 -9.08 -10.40
C ILE A 71 0.74 -10.30 -11.06
N GLU A 72 1.24 -11.20 -10.23
CA GLU A 72 1.73 -12.51 -10.66
C GLU A 72 0.59 -13.54 -10.62
N PHE A 73 0.47 -14.30 -11.70
CA PHE A 73 -0.40 -15.45 -11.80
C PHE A 73 0.44 -16.71 -11.55
N VAL A 74 0.02 -17.47 -10.55
CA VAL A 74 0.74 -18.64 -10.06
C VAL A 74 -0.16 -19.87 -10.12
N SER A 75 0.43 -21.02 -10.47
CA SER A 75 -0.21 -22.34 -10.39
C SER A 75 0.64 -23.20 -9.45
N GLY A 76 0.04 -23.60 -8.31
CA GLY A 76 0.75 -24.29 -7.24
C GLY A 76 1.81 -23.40 -6.58
N GLN A 77 3.06 -23.51 -7.01
CA GLN A 77 4.20 -22.71 -6.52
C GLN A 77 4.96 -22.00 -7.66
N GLU A 78 4.56 -22.21 -8.91
CA GLU A 78 5.26 -21.67 -10.07
C GLU A 78 4.51 -20.50 -10.66
N ARG A 79 5.26 -19.43 -10.99
CA ARG A 79 4.74 -18.27 -11.70
C ARG A 79 4.74 -18.56 -13.20
N PHE A 80 3.57 -18.48 -13.82
CA PHE A 80 3.44 -18.70 -15.27
C PHE A 80 3.21 -17.40 -16.06
N ALA A 81 2.69 -16.35 -15.44
CA ALA A 81 2.51 -15.04 -16.05
C ALA A 81 2.61 -13.92 -15.01
N SER A 82 2.92 -12.71 -15.45
CA SER A 82 2.76 -11.51 -14.63
C SER A 82 2.32 -10.32 -15.49
N GLU A 83 1.59 -9.40 -14.86
CA GLU A 83 1.07 -8.20 -15.49
C GLU A 83 1.30 -7.00 -14.56
N THR A 84 1.76 -5.88 -15.10
CA THR A 84 2.08 -4.69 -14.31
C THR A 84 1.07 -3.58 -14.59
N TYR A 85 0.46 -3.04 -13.53
CA TYR A 85 -0.51 -1.95 -13.59
C TYR A 85 0.02 -0.71 -12.91
N ARG A 86 -0.19 0.45 -13.55
CA ARG A 86 0.04 1.76 -12.92
C ARG A 86 -1.28 2.28 -12.40
N ILE A 87 -1.40 2.39 -11.08
CA ILE A 87 -2.64 2.75 -10.39
C ILE A 87 -2.43 4.03 -9.61
N GLU A 88 -3.28 5.03 -9.85
CA GLU A 88 -3.39 6.20 -8.98
C GLU A 88 -4.24 5.84 -7.75
N ALA A 89 -3.64 5.92 -6.56
CA ALA A 89 -4.30 5.59 -5.31
C ALA A 89 -3.74 6.43 -4.14
N TYR A 90 -4.50 6.51 -3.05
CA TYR A 90 -4.04 7.19 -1.83
C TYR A 90 -3.14 6.30 -0.98
N ASP A 91 -3.30 4.97 -1.09
CA ASP A 91 -2.51 4.01 -0.34
C ASP A 91 -2.29 2.71 -1.13
N TRP A 92 -1.26 1.94 -0.75
CA TRP A 92 -0.93 0.66 -1.36
C TRP A 92 -2.08 -0.35 -1.32
N SER A 93 -2.89 -0.36 -0.26
CA SER A 93 -4.00 -1.31 -0.13
C SER A 93 -5.12 -0.99 -1.13
N GLN A 94 -5.35 0.28 -1.43
CA GLN A 94 -6.24 0.70 -2.51
C GLN A 94 -5.64 0.33 -3.88
N ALA A 95 -4.37 0.66 -4.13
CA ALA A 95 -3.70 0.32 -5.39
C ALA A 95 -3.75 -1.19 -5.68
N LYS A 96 -3.46 -2.00 -4.67
CA LYS A 96 -3.55 -3.46 -4.72
C LYS A 96 -4.95 -3.93 -5.09
N ARG A 97 -6.00 -3.44 -4.42
CA ARG A 97 -7.39 -3.83 -4.70
C ARG A 97 -7.76 -3.55 -6.15
N VAL A 98 -7.49 -2.33 -6.63
CA VAL A 98 -7.77 -1.94 -8.01
C VAL A 98 -6.99 -2.80 -9.01
N ALA A 99 -5.72 -3.08 -8.73
CA ALA A 99 -4.91 -3.95 -9.59
C ALA A 99 -5.46 -5.39 -9.66
N PHE A 100 -5.96 -5.95 -8.55
CA PHE A 100 -6.64 -7.25 -8.54
C PHE A 100 -7.94 -7.23 -9.35
N ASP A 101 -8.70 -6.14 -9.27
CA ASP A 101 -9.94 -5.98 -10.04
C ASP A 101 -9.64 -5.93 -11.54
N LEU A 102 -8.63 -5.15 -11.96
CA LEU A 102 -8.17 -5.10 -13.35
C LEU A 102 -7.65 -6.47 -13.83
N ALA A 103 -6.83 -7.15 -13.01
CA ALA A 103 -6.31 -8.47 -13.33
C ALA A 103 -7.39 -9.53 -13.46
N SER A 104 -8.57 -9.33 -12.88
CA SER A 104 -9.70 -10.26 -13.03
C SER A 104 -10.23 -10.30 -14.47
N GLY A 105 -9.99 -9.26 -15.27
CA GLY A 105 -10.30 -9.22 -16.70
C GLY A 105 -9.16 -9.69 -17.61
N SER A 106 -8.01 -10.09 -17.05
CA SER A 106 -6.85 -10.53 -17.85
C SER A 106 -7.10 -11.89 -18.51
N VAL A 107 -6.47 -12.10 -19.66
CA VAL A 107 -6.51 -13.40 -20.39
C VAL A 107 -5.88 -14.52 -19.55
N TYR A 108 -4.98 -14.17 -18.62
CA TYR A 108 -4.33 -15.12 -17.71
C TYR A 108 -5.19 -15.48 -16.49
N ASN A 109 -6.34 -14.82 -16.31
CA ASN A 109 -7.26 -15.09 -15.21
C ASN A 109 -8.22 -16.25 -15.57
N ASP A 110 -7.68 -17.46 -15.60
CA ASP A 110 -8.42 -18.67 -15.97
C ASP A 110 -8.52 -19.66 -14.79
N GLU A 111 -9.35 -19.30 -13.81
CA GLU A 111 -9.57 -20.07 -12.58
C GLU A 111 -10.17 -21.46 -12.85
N GLN A 112 -10.79 -21.67 -14.02
CA GLN A 112 -11.43 -22.94 -14.38
C GLN A 112 -10.48 -23.91 -15.08
N ARG A 113 -9.48 -23.41 -15.82
CA ARG A 113 -8.55 -24.26 -16.57
C ARG A 113 -7.26 -24.56 -15.83
N ILE A 114 -6.89 -23.75 -14.84
CA ILE A 114 -5.62 -23.87 -14.11
C ILE A 114 -5.87 -24.42 -12.70
N SER A 115 -5.32 -25.60 -12.41
CA SER A 115 -5.34 -26.17 -11.06
C SER A 115 -4.43 -25.38 -10.11
N ASP A 116 -4.81 -25.30 -8.83
CA ASP A 116 -4.11 -24.54 -7.78
C ASP A 116 -3.78 -23.09 -8.18
N PHE A 117 -4.70 -22.44 -8.88
CA PHE A 117 -4.55 -21.06 -9.33
C PHE A 117 -4.59 -20.08 -8.16
N ALA A 118 -3.62 -19.17 -8.12
CA ALA A 118 -3.61 -18.03 -7.22
C ALA A 118 -3.03 -16.79 -7.90
N ARG A 119 -3.28 -15.63 -7.29
CA ARG A 119 -2.78 -14.33 -7.73
C ARG A 119 -2.02 -13.67 -6.59
N ARG A 120 -0.88 -13.06 -6.89
CA ARG A 120 -0.02 -12.38 -5.91
C ARG A 120 0.30 -10.97 -6.39
N ALA A 121 0.06 -9.98 -5.53
CA ALA A 121 0.47 -8.60 -5.81
C ALA A 121 1.86 -8.31 -5.23
N ILE A 122 2.73 -7.71 -6.04
CA ILE A 122 4.06 -7.26 -5.69
C ILE A 122 4.13 -5.74 -5.94
N ASP A 123 4.66 -5.02 -4.97
CA ASP A 123 4.93 -3.59 -5.12
C ASP A 123 6.21 -3.38 -5.93
N ARG A 124 6.08 -2.71 -7.08
CA ARG A 124 7.18 -2.32 -7.98
C ARG A 124 7.37 -0.82 -8.05
N THR A 125 6.74 -0.05 -7.17
CA THR A 125 6.74 1.42 -7.20
C THR A 125 8.15 2.01 -7.06
N LEU A 126 9.08 1.30 -6.40
CA LEU A 126 10.50 1.66 -6.26
C LEU A 126 11.45 0.87 -7.15
N SER A 127 10.94 -0.07 -7.95
CA SER A 127 11.78 -0.82 -8.89
C SER A 127 12.06 0.10 -10.07
N GLU A 128 13.23 0.73 -10.06
CA GLU A 128 13.79 1.55 -11.13
C GLU A 128 13.42 0.95 -12.50
N PRO A 129 12.83 1.72 -13.43
CA PRO A 129 12.49 1.18 -14.74
C PRO A 129 13.76 0.65 -15.37
N ALA A 130 13.73 -0.60 -15.84
CA ALA A 130 14.84 -1.17 -16.58
C ALA A 130 15.25 -0.18 -17.69
N PRO A 131 16.55 0.07 -17.89
CA PRO A 131 17.00 0.92 -18.98
C PRO A 131 16.35 0.41 -20.28
N PRO A 132 15.95 1.32 -21.19
CA PRO A 132 15.39 0.91 -22.47
C PRO A 132 16.36 -0.09 -23.10
N CYS A 133 15.85 -1.26 -23.50
CA CYS A 133 16.61 -2.17 -24.32
C CYS A 133 17.00 -1.39 -25.59
N ASP A 134 18.27 -1.02 -25.69
CA ASP A 134 18.83 -0.43 -26.90
C ASP A 134 18.56 -1.42 -28.05
N GLU A 135 17.61 -1.09 -28.92
CA GLU A 135 17.55 -1.68 -30.25
C GLU A 135 18.71 -1.08 -31.05
N ASP A 136 19.90 -1.66 -30.91
CA ASP A 136 21.02 -1.51 -31.83
C ASP A 136 20.63 -2.13 -33.19
N VAL A 137 19.79 -1.42 -33.95
CA VAL A 137 19.53 -1.73 -35.36
C VAL A 137 20.69 -1.18 -36.18
N GLN A 138 21.55 -2.12 -36.57
CA GLN A 138 22.61 -1.98 -37.56
C GLN A 138 22.15 -1.17 -38.79
N SER A 139 22.83 -0.06 -39.07
CA SER A 139 22.84 0.59 -40.38
C SER A 139 24.10 1.44 -40.52
N GLU A 140 25.14 0.89 -41.15
CA GLU A 140 25.57 1.35 -42.48
C GLU A 140 26.99 0.88 -42.87
N ALA A 141 27.06 0.50 -44.14
CA ALA A 141 28.17 0.70 -45.07
C ALA A 141 29.49 -0.09 -44.86
N SER A 142 29.49 -1.26 -45.48
CA SER A 142 30.63 -1.79 -46.25
C SER A 142 31.34 -0.69 -47.06
N THR A 143 32.66 -0.53 -46.88
CA THR A 143 33.72 -0.73 -47.90
C THR A 143 35.01 0.01 -47.52
N ARG A 144 36.03 -0.78 -47.15
CA ARG A 144 37.47 -0.48 -47.04
C ARG A 144 38.10 -0.14 -48.42
N PRO A 145 39.42 0.15 -48.54
CA PRO A 145 40.36 0.86 -47.67
C PRO A 145 41.30 1.85 -48.44
N ASP A 146 42.22 2.45 -47.69
CA ASP A 146 43.66 2.59 -47.99
C ASP A 146 44.25 3.93 -48.52
N LEU A 147 45.50 4.11 -48.07
CA LEU A 147 46.61 4.91 -48.60
C LEU A 147 46.77 6.41 -48.28
N ASP A 148 47.91 6.64 -47.60
CA ASP A 148 48.86 7.75 -47.71
C ASP A 148 48.48 9.11 -47.09
N ALA A 149 49.39 9.92 -46.55
CA ALA A 149 50.78 9.78 -46.14
C ALA A 149 51.16 11.06 -45.37
N ARG A 150 52.17 10.93 -44.50
CA ARG A 150 53.08 11.95 -43.91
C ARG A 150 52.96 13.41 -44.38
N ALA A 151 52.98 14.34 -43.42
CA ALA A 151 53.94 15.46 -43.32
C ALA A 151 53.63 16.32 -42.06
N ALA A 152 54.56 16.42 -41.11
CA ALA A 152 55.42 17.60 -40.87
C ALA A 152 54.66 18.79 -40.22
N ALA A 153 54.81 19.03 -38.91
CA ALA A 153 55.87 19.83 -38.30
C ALA A 153 55.64 21.36 -38.38
N ALA A 154 55.46 21.94 -37.18
CA ALA A 154 56.01 23.21 -36.69
C ALA A 154 55.51 24.58 -37.23
N VAL A 155 55.45 25.53 -36.27
CA VAL A 155 55.59 27.00 -36.38
C VAL A 155 54.32 27.74 -36.85
N SER A 156 53.83 28.82 -36.22
CA SER A 156 54.47 29.78 -35.32
C SER A 156 53.45 30.61 -34.53
N SER A 157 53.92 31.14 -33.40
CA SER A 157 53.62 32.50 -32.91
C SER A 157 53.91 33.59 -33.93
#